data_AF-M1A769-F1
#
_entry.id   AF-M1A769-F1
#
_cell.length_a   1.000
_cell.length_b   1.000
_cell.length_c   1.000
_cell.angle_alpha   90.00
_cell.angle_beta   90.00
_cell.angle_gamma   90.00
#
_symmetry.space_group_name_H-M   'P 1'
#
loop_
_entity.id
_entity.type
_entity.pdbx_description
1 polymer ?
#
loop_
_entity_poly.entity_id
_entity_poly.type
_entity_poly.pdbx_seq_one_letter_code
_entity_poly.pdbx_strand_id
1 'polypeptide(L)'
;MIFVAGAPLSTDSSSSCSQGHDILTDLMKHPVLVSASSSLNDVAERKFSVSKDSSSGISRHNRWVYIFQREYATVDPALVDVVGTDEATTCVGLVIRNQNSGMTSVAHLDSPDVVDIGLAQMLAFVVNQSSDAMLDVHLIGGFDDASPENVNGITESHGKLEGYSFPLCKKIVDSLAKSNMKFQIHTLHVLGHNTRRDTEGNAYPIFTGFLAETATGSIIPANFDATTRCPDEVVRRIRVSASFEDPSWKGRLLETYDTQTDQFVIAPCTWDMRKMHIALMLQNLSDQEILLTCSTSPSAEAPDFVDNQRRQWDYLIQHPDWSETFPFKKPRIFQRTEDKSWVRHQAKSSSSSYPYAD
;
A
#
# COMPACT_ATOMS: atom_id res chain seq x y z
N MET A 1 21.15 3.80 6.12
CA MET A 1 21.40 5.02 6.94
C MET A 1 20.25 6.00 6.75
N ILE A 2 19.68 6.51 7.85
CA ILE A 2 18.56 7.45 7.83
C ILE A 2 19.08 8.88 7.99
N PHE A 3 18.54 9.79 7.19
CA PHE A 3 18.79 11.22 7.19
C PHE A 3 17.46 11.97 7.42
N VAL A 4 17.54 13.09 8.13
CA VAL A 4 16.44 14.05 8.27
C VAL A 4 17.04 15.44 8.07
N ALA A 5 16.43 16.26 7.21
CA ALA A 5 16.95 17.58 6.84
C ALA A 5 18.43 17.58 6.40
N GLY A 6 18.85 16.54 5.67
CA GLY A 6 20.22 16.39 5.17
C GLY A 6 21.27 15.96 6.21
N ALA A 7 20.89 15.81 7.48
CA ALA A 7 21.77 15.32 8.55
C ALA A 7 21.48 13.83 8.85
N PRO A 8 22.50 12.99 9.08
CA PRO A 8 22.27 11.63 9.54
C PRO A 8 21.58 11.66 10.90
N LEU A 9 20.63 10.76 11.13
CA LEU A 9 19.97 10.64 12.43
C LEU A 9 21.02 10.22 13.47
N SER A 10 21.30 11.09 14.44
CA SER A 10 22.24 10.81 15.52
C SER A 10 21.72 9.67 16.39
N THR A 11 22.33 8.49 16.27
CA THR A 11 22.14 7.41 17.22
C THR A 11 23.15 7.61 18.35
N ASP A 12 22.90 8.55 19.27
CA ASP A 12 23.77 8.75 20.43
C ASP A 12 23.66 7.56 21.38
N SER A 13 24.44 6.52 21.10
CA SER A 13 24.66 5.39 22.00
C SER A 13 25.62 5.81 23.13
N SER A 14 25.14 6.64 24.05
CA SER A 14 25.85 6.94 25.31
C SER A 14 24.97 6.93 26.56
N SER A 15 23.81 6.28 26.51
CA SER A 15 23.09 5.88 27.73
C SER A 15 23.14 4.36 27.88
N SER A 16 23.92 3.91 28.85
CA SER A 16 23.88 2.56 29.41
C SER A 16 22.52 2.30 30.05
N CYS A 17 21.53 1.89 29.24
CA CYS A 17 20.31 1.26 29.73
C CYS A 17 19.92 0.17 28.74
N SER A 18 19.61 -1.01 29.26
CA SER A 18 19.31 -2.26 28.57
C SER A 18 17.99 -2.27 27.79
N GLN A 19 17.57 -1.14 27.23
CA GLN A 19 16.38 -1.00 26.40
C GLN A 19 16.83 -0.52 25.03
N GLY A 20 16.57 -1.32 23.98
CA GLY A 20 16.99 -0.99 22.62
C GLY A 20 16.49 0.39 22.19
N HIS A 21 17.39 1.18 21.62
CA HIS A 21 17.08 2.48 21.03
C HIS A 21 15.94 2.35 20.00
N ASP A 22 14.83 3.04 20.22
CA ASP A 22 13.66 2.99 19.35
C ASP A 22 13.66 4.14 18.33
N ILE A 23 14.29 3.87 17.18
CA ILE A 23 14.48 4.83 16.08
C ILE A 23 13.16 5.47 15.64
N LEU A 24 12.05 4.72 15.65
CA LEU A 24 10.73 5.25 15.29
C LEU A 24 10.32 6.40 16.23
N THR A 25 10.49 6.21 17.54
CA THR A 25 10.15 7.22 18.54
C THR A 25 10.95 8.51 18.34
N ASP A 26 12.24 8.40 17.99
CA ASP A 26 13.08 9.58 17.75
C ASP A 26 12.67 10.32 16.48
N LEU A 27 12.34 9.59 15.41
CA LEU A 27 11.81 10.20 14.19
C LEU A 27 10.46 10.88 14.42
N MET A 28 9.55 10.23 15.17
CA MET A 28 8.23 10.80 15.50
C MET A 28 8.33 12.10 16.30
N LYS A 29 9.40 12.29 17.09
CA LYS A 29 9.65 13.49 17.88
C LYS A 29 10.55 14.51 17.17
N HIS A 30 11.14 14.17 16.02
CA HIS A 30 12.08 15.03 15.32
C HIS A 30 11.38 16.31 14.82
N PRO A 31 11.83 17.54 15.19
CA PRO A 31 11.10 18.77 14.93
C PRO A 31 10.73 19.01 13.45
N VAL A 32 11.63 18.66 12.53
CA VAL A 32 11.38 18.79 11.08
C VAL A 32 10.26 17.86 10.62
N LEU A 33 10.21 16.63 11.12
CA LEU A 33 9.17 15.66 10.72
C LEU A 33 7.83 15.99 11.37
N VAL A 34 7.84 16.45 12.62
CA VAL A 34 6.65 17.00 13.28
C VAL A 34 6.09 18.18 12.48
N SER A 35 6.95 19.12 12.06
CA SER A 35 6.53 20.25 11.24
C SER A 35 5.97 19.81 9.88
N ALA A 36 6.65 18.87 9.20
CA ALA A 36 6.18 18.35 7.91
C ALA A 36 4.82 17.64 8.02
N SER A 37 4.63 16.87 9.10
CA SER A 37 3.36 16.22 9.43
C SER A 37 2.24 17.24 9.68
N SER A 38 2.51 18.27 10.50
CA SER A 38 1.54 19.34 10.74
C SER A 38 1.17 20.10 9.47
N SER A 39 2.14 20.40 8.61
CA SER A 39 1.86 21.04 7.31
C SER A 39 1.04 20.15 6.38
N LEU A 40 1.16 18.82 6.47
CA LEU A 40 0.35 17.90 5.68
C LEU A 40 -1.13 17.95 6.10
N ASN A 41 -1.41 18.15 7.40
CA ASN A 41 -2.79 18.32 7.91
C ASN A 41 -3.48 19.58 7.34
N ASP A 42 -2.71 20.59 6.94
CA ASP A 42 -3.23 21.81 6.33
C ASP A 42 -3.53 21.63 4.82
N VAL A 43 -3.12 20.52 4.21
CA VAL A 43 -3.37 20.22 2.80
C VAL A 43 -4.77 19.61 2.65
N ALA A 44 -5.59 20.23 1.81
CA ALA A 44 -6.91 19.69 1.49
C ALA A 44 -6.79 18.32 0.79
N GLU A 45 -7.48 17.34 1.35
CA GLU A 45 -7.54 16.00 0.77
C GLU A 45 -8.17 16.01 -0.62
N ARG A 46 -7.47 15.43 -1.58
CA ARG A 46 -7.88 15.43 -2.99
C ARG A 46 -8.71 14.19 -3.30
N LYS A 47 -9.95 14.40 -3.77
CA LYS A 47 -10.73 13.32 -4.38
C LYS A 47 -10.27 13.07 -5.81
N PHE A 48 -9.80 11.86 -6.07
CA PHE A 48 -9.28 11.41 -7.34
C PHE A 48 -10.40 10.65 -8.07
N SER A 49 -10.94 11.25 -9.13
CA SER A 49 -12.08 10.72 -9.90
C SER A 49 -11.91 11.03 -11.38
N VAL A 50 -12.34 10.12 -12.27
CA VAL A 50 -12.38 10.41 -13.71
C VAL A 50 -13.70 11.09 -14.05
N SER A 51 -13.80 12.42 -13.86
CA SER A 51 -14.99 13.17 -14.31
C SER A 51 -14.98 13.40 -15.83
N LYS A 52 -16.17 13.51 -16.44
CA LYS A 52 -16.29 13.99 -17.83
C LYS A 52 -16.20 15.51 -17.93
N ASP A 53 -16.53 16.22 -16.85
CA ASP A 53 -16.56 17.67 -16.78
C ASP A 53 -15.38 18.16 -15.94
N SER A 54 -14.39 18.70 -16.64
CA SER A 54 -13.12 19.16 -16.11
C SER A 54 -13.26 20.49 -15.39
N SER A 55 -13.36 20.47 -14.06
CA SER A 55 -13.06 21.65 -13.23
C SER A 55 -12.47 21.34 -11.86
N SER A 56 -12.24 20.09 -11.47
CA SER A 56 -11.63 19.78 -10.17
C SER A 56 -10.88 18.46 -10.19
N GLY A 57 -9.60 18.50 -9.83
CA GLY A 57 -8.77 17.36 -9.44
C GLY A 57 -8.51 16.33 -10.55
N ILE A 58 -7.40 16.52 -11.29
CA ILE A 58 -6.91 15.74 -12.45
C ILE A 58 -7.53 16.21 -13.76
N SER A 59 -6.69 16.73 -14.65
CA SER A 59 -7.07 16.77 -16.05
C SER A 59 -7.13 15.32 -16.55
N ARG A 60 -8.03 14.98 -17.48
CA ARG A 60 -7.98 13.70 -18.23
C ARG A 60 -6.60 13.38 -18.85
N HIS A 61 -5.62 14.26 -18.72
CA HIS A 61 -4.26 14.09 -19.18
C HIS A 61 -3.29 13.45 -18.19
N ASN A 62 -3.63 13.21 -16.92
CA ASN A 62 -2.66 12.54 -16.04
C ASN A 62 -2.62 11.03 -16.33
N ARG A 63 -1.42 10.46 -16.40
CA ARG A 63 -1.15 9.02 -16.38
C ARG A 63 -0.93 8.64 -14.93
N TRP A 64 -1.82 7.82 -14.39
CA TRP A 64 -1.72 7.37 -13.01
C TRP A 64 -1.55 5.86 -12.88
N VAL A 65 -1.01 5.47 -11.73
CA VAL A 65 -0.94 4.11 -11.24
C VAL A 65 -1.51 4.09 -9.83
N TYR A 66 -2.57 3.31 -9.62
CA TYR A 66 -3.12 3.04 -8.30
C TYR A 66 -2.67 1.66 -7.83
N ILE A 67 -2.32 1.51 -6.56
CA ILE A 67 -1.98 0.23 -5.93
C ILE A 67 -2.94 -0.07 -4.77
N PHE A 68 -3.32 -1.33 -4.59
CA PHE A 68 -4.10 -1.80 -3.45
C PHE A 68 -3.18 -2.20 -2.28
N GLN A 69 -3.81 -2.50 -1.15
CA GLN A 69 -3.19 -3.20 -0.03
C GLN A 69 -2.28 -4.34 -0.51
N ARG A 70 -1.09 -4.44 0.09
CA ARG A 70 -0.04 -5.44 -0.20
C ARG A 70 0.57 -5.35 -1.60
N GLU A 71 0.15 -4.43 -2.44
CA GLU A 71 0.77 -4.20 -3.74
C GLU A 71 1.91 -3.16 -3.64
N TYR A 72 2.79 -3.20 -4.64
CA TYR A 72 3.72 -2.11 -4.90
C TYR A 72 3.85 -1.85 -6.40
N ALA A 73 4.28 -0.65 -6.73
CA ALA A 73 4.64 -0.25 -8.08
C ALA A 73 5.86 0.67 -8.04
N THR A 74 6.80 0.45 -8.94
CA THR A 74 7.87 1.41 -9.24
C THR A 74 7.59 2.03 -10.60
N VAL A 75 7.62 3.36 -10.67
CA VAL A 75 7.20 4.12 -11.84
C VAL A 75 8.29 5.09 -12.29
N ASP A 76 8.44 5.21 -13.61
CA ASP A 76 9.27 6.21 -14.27
C ASP A 76 8.49 7.53 -14.41
N PRO A 77 9.01 8.69 -13.95
CA PRO A 77 8.38 9.98 -14.13
C PRO A 77 8.12 10.37 -15.59
N ALA A 78 8.83 9.78 -16.55
CA ALA A 78 8.56 9.97 -17.97
C ALA A 78 7.24 9.32 -18.43
N LEU A 79 6.78 8.28 -17.74
CA LEU A 79 5.62 7.46 -18.12
C LEU A 79 4.41 7.65 -17.21
N VAL A 80 4.63 7.95 -15.94
CA VAL A 80 3.57 8.09 -14.93
C VAL A 80 3.72 9.43 -14.26
N ASP A 81 2.63 10.21 -14.21
CA ASP A 81 2.62 11.54 -13.62
C ASP A 81 2.35 11.46 -12.10
N VAL A 82 1.49 10.52 -11.69
CA VAL A 82 1.14 10.30 -10.27
C VAL A 82 0.97 8.82 -9.93
N VAL A 83 1.37 8.42 -8.74
CA VAL A 83 1.16 7.07 -8.19
C VAL A 83 0.60 7.19 -6.78
N GLY A 84 -0.34 6.32 -6.39
CA GLY A 84 -0.96 6.44 -5.07
C GLY A 84 -1.75 5.23 -4.62
N THR A 85 -2.27 5.36 -3.42
CA THR A 85 -3.07 4.35 -2.72
C THR A 85 -4.02 5.04 -1.75
N ASP A 86 -5.13 4.38 -1.41
CA ASP A 86 -6.00 4.74 -0.28
C ASP A 86 -6.39 3.50 0.52
N GLU A 87 -7.42 3.64 1.37
CA GLU A 87 -7.95 2.58 2.25
C GLU A 87 -6.95 2.09 3.31
N ALA A 88 -5.88 2.85 3.58
CA ALA A 88 -4.89 2.54 4.60
C ALA A 88 -5.38 2.99 5.99
N THR A 89 -6.20 2.15 6.62
CA THR A 89 -6.61 2.36 8.02
C THR A 89 -5.44 2.07 8.96
N THR A 90 -5.20 0.80 9.30
CA THR A 90 -4.04 0.37 10.10
C THR A 90 -2.79 0.13 9.25
N CYS A 91 -2.96 0.05 7.93
CA CYS A 91 -1.89 -0.13 6.97
C CYS A 91 -1.08 1.16 6.78
N VAL A 92 0.12 1.05 6.22
CA VAL A 92 1.02 2.20 5.99
C VAL A 92 1.47 2.20 4.54
N GLY A 93 1.29 3.33 3.87
CA GLY A 93 1.90 3.54 2.57
C GLY A 93 3.32 4.08 2.70
N LEU A 94 4.23 3.52 1.91
CA LEU A 94 5.64 3.86 1.86
C LEU A 94 5.99 4.35 0.46
N VAL A 95 6.59 5.54 0.36
CA VAL A 95 7.14 6.09 -0.87
C VAL A 95 8.66 6.13 -0.77
N ILE A 96 9.34 5.64 -1.81
CA ILE A 96 10.80 5.73 -1.97
C ILE A 96 11.08 6.30 -3.35
N ARG A 97 11.66 7.50 -3.42
CA ARG A 97 11.99 8.18 -4.68
C ARG A 97 13.48 8.43 -4.79
N ASN A 98 14.07 8.08 -5.93
CA ASN A 98 15.47 8.38 -6.23
C ASN A 98 15.62 9.87 -6.60
N GLN A 99 16.40 10.62 -5.83
CA GLN A 99 16.60 12.06 -6.08
C GLN A 99 17.22 12.37 -7.46
N ASN A 100 18.02 11.46 -8.01
CA ASN A 100 18.74 11.68 -9.26
C ASN A 100 17.88 11.35 -10.49
N SER A 101 17.19 10.22 -10.47
CA SER A 101 16.40 9.75 -11.62
C SER A 101 14.92 10.11 -11.55
N GLY A 102 14.40 10.45 -10.36
CA GLY A 102 12.97 10.61 -10.12
C GLY A 102 12.17 9.31 -10.10
N MET A 103 12.82 8.15 -10.33
CA MET A 103 12.19 6.83 -10.19
C MET A 103 11.54 6.72 -8.82
N THR A 104 10.24 6.44 -8.80
CA THR A 104 9.42 6.49 -7.58
C THR A 104 8.78 5.12 -7.36
N SER A 105 9.01 4.52 -6.20
CA SER A 105 8.32 3.31 -5.77
C SER A 105 7.34 3.62 -4.66
N VAL A 106 6.13 3.10 -4.77
CA VAL A 106 5.08 3.18 -3.74
C VAL A 106 4.64 1.78 -3.38
N ALA A 107 4.50 1.51 -2.09
CA ALA A 107 3.96 0.27 -1.55
C ALA A 107 2.87 0.57 -0.53
N HIS A 108 1.83 -0.26 -0.49
CA HIS A 108 0.84 -0.27 0.58
C HIS A 108 1.11 -1.48 1.48
N LEU A 109 1.71 -1.25 2.64
CA LEU A 109 2.15 -2.30 3.56
C LEU A 109 1.05 -2.61 4.57
N ASP A 110 0.72 -3.89 4.74
CA ASP A 110 -0.37 -4.36 5.60
C ASP A 110 0.09 -5.20 6.79
N SER A 111 1.35 -5.60 6.81
CA SER A 111 1.91 -6.46 7.84
C SER A 111 3.43 -6.28 7.95
N PRO A 112 4.01 -6.36 9.16
CA PRO A 112 5.45 -6.45 9.35
C PRO A 112 6.14 -7.53 8.51
N ASP A 113 5.43 -8.63 8.20
CA ASP A 113 5.99 -9.81 7.54
C ASP A 113 6.41 -9.57 6.08
N VAL A 114 5.83 -8.56 5.42
CA VAL A 114 6.14 -8.23 4.01
C VAL A 114 7.19 -7.13 3.86
N VAL A 115 7.58 -6.47 4.96
CA VAL A 115 8.41 -5.25 4.89
C VAL A 115 9.81 -5.52 4.36
N ASP A 116 10.51 -6.56 4.83
CA ASP A 116 11.91 -6.77 4.47
C ASP A 116 12.09 -7.10 2.98
N ILE A 117 11.31 -8.08 2.48
CA ILE A 117 11.35 -8.46 1.06
C ILE A 117 10.72 -7.37 0.21
N GLY A 118 9.63 -6.74 0.68
CA GLY A 118 8.98 -5.62 0.01
C GLY A 118 9.91 -4.45 -0.21
N LEU A 119 10.69 -4.06 0.80
CA LEU A 119 11.70 -3.01 0.67
C LEU A 119 12.77 -3.39 -0.37
N ALA A 120 13.23 -4.64 -0.37
CA ALA A 120 14.17 -5.11 -1.39
C ALA A 120 13.56 -5.08 -2.80
N GLN A 121 12.29 -5.46 -2.95
CA GLN A 121 11.53 -5.39 -4.22
C GLN A 121 11.42 -3.96 -4.74
N MET A 122 11.08 -3.00 -3.86
CA MET A 122 10.99 -1.57 -4.22
C MET A 122 12.35 -1.04 -4.67
N LEU A 123 13.42 -1.31 -3.91
CA LEU A 123 14.75 -0.81 -4.18
C LEU A 123 15.35 -1.35 -5.49
N ALA A 124 15.05 -2.61 -5.85
CA ALA A 124 15.60 -3.27 -7.04
C ALA A 124 15.39 -2.47 -8.35
N PHE A 125 14.32 -1.67 -8.43
CA PHE A 125 13.99 -0.84 -9.61
C PHE A 125 14.19 0.66 -9.39
N VAL A 126 14.45 1.10 -8.15
CA VAL A 126 14.66 2.52 -7.82
C VAL A 126 16.14 2.90 -7.86
N VAL A 127 17.04 1.96 -7.52
CA VAL A 127 18.49 2.18 -7.54
C VAL A 127 19.18 1.36 -8.62
N ASN A 128 20.07 2.00 -9.36
CA ASN A 128 21.07 1.27 -10.15
C ASN A 128 22.13 0.72 -9.19
N GLN A 129 22.63 -0.50 -9.43
CA GLN A 129 23.53 -1.23 -8.52
C GLN A 129 24.83 -0.48 -8.14
N SER A 130 25.17 0.60 -8.84
CA SER A 130 26.36 1.43 -8.61
C SER A 130 26.05 2.84 -8.03
N SER A 131 24.80 3.11 -7.65
CA SER A 131 24.35 4.46 -7.30
C SER A 131 24.40 4.73 -5.79
N ASP A 132 25.21 5.72 -5.37
CA ASP A 132 25.19 6.28 -4.00
C ASP A 132 24.08 7.36 -3.84
N ALA A 133 22.94 7.16 -4.51
CA ALA A 133 21.87 8.15 -4.55
C ALA A 133 21.18 8.24 -3.19
N MET A 134 20.85 9.47 -2.79
CA MET A 134 19.93 9.71 -1.70
C MET A 134 18.50 9.37 -2.15
N LEU A 135 17.77 8.67 -1.30
CA LEU A 135 16.40 8.26 -1.55
C LEU A 135 15.45 9.05 -0.66
N ASP A 136 14.54 9.81 -1.27
CA ASP A 136 13.47 10.50 -0.56
C ASP A 136 12.46 9.48 -0.04
N VAL A 137 12.08 9.59 1.23
CA VAL A 137 11.17 8.67 1.91
C VAL A 137 10.00 9.41 2.55
N HIS A 138 8.80 8.88 2.32
CA HIS A 138 7.56 9.33 2.95
C HIS A 138 6.77 8.13 3.49
N LEU A 139 6.32 8.22 4.74
CA LEU A 139 5.44 7.24 5.39
C LEU A 139 4.14 7.94 5.77
N ILE A 140 3.02 7.41 5.29
CA ILE A 140 1.68 7.96 5.52
C ILE A 140 0.70 6.81 5.78
N GLY A 141 -0.19 6.97 6.76
CA GLY A 141 -1.20 5.95 7.11
C GLY A 141 -0.96 5.39 8.50
N GLY A 142 -1.78 4.42 8.92
CA GLY A 142 -1.79 3.95 10.29
C GLY A 142 -2.27 5.03 11.26
N PHE A 143 -2.75 4.62 12.42
CA PHE A 143 -3.16 5.53 13.49
C PHE A 143 -2.91 4.86 14.84
N ASP A 144 -3.18 5.54 15.95
CA ASP A 144 -3.11 4.94 17.29
C ASP A 144 -4.30 4.00 17.50
N ASP A 145 -4.22 2.81 16.91
CA ASP A 145 -5.31 1.83 16.83
C ASP A 145 -5.37 0.85 18.02
N ALA A 146 -4.45 0.98 18.97
CA ALA A 146 -4.51 0.25 20.24
C ALA A 146 -5.59 0.83 21.17
N SER A 147 -6.30 -0.04 21.89
CA SER A 147 -7.34 0.40 22.84
C SER A 147 -6.75 1.17 24.04
N PRO A 148 -7.39 2.26 24.50
CA PRO A 148 -6.97 2.97 25.71
C PRO A 148 -7.04 2.13 27.00
N GLU A 149 -7.90 1.11 27.04
CA GLU A 149 -8.15 0.28 28.23
C GLU A 149 -6.94 -0.58 28.63
N ASN A 150 -6.04 -0.87 27.68
CA ASN A 150 -4.82 -1.64 27.92
C ASN A 150 -3.67 -0.80 28.54
N VAL A 151 -3.84 0.51 28.72
CA VAL A 151 -2.80 1.40 29.26
C VAL A 151 -2.80 1.44 30.79
N ASN A 152 -3.87 1.01 31.46
CA ASN A 152 -4.00 1.06 32.93
C ASN A 152 -3.51 -0.20 33.68
N GLY A 153 -2.98 -1.21 32.97
CA GLY A 153 -2.38 -2.40 33.58
C GLY A 153 -0.86 -2.27 33.69
N ILE A 154 -0.36 -1.70 34.79
CA ILE A 154 1.08 -1.55 35.06
C ILE A 154 1.77 -2.92 35.12
N THR A 155 2.66 -3.19 34.16
CA THR A 155 3.95 -3.87 34.42
C THR A 155 5.03 -3.33 33.46
N GLU A 156 6.13 -2.87 34.05
CA GLU A 156 7.38 -2.40 33.42
C GLU A 156 8.14 -3.54 32.72
N SER A 157 7.51 -4.20 31.76
CA SER A 157 8.14 -5.24 30.95
C SER A 157 7.55 -5.26 29.55
N HIS A 158 7.99 -4.35 28.66
CA HIS A 158 7.77 -4.35 27.20
C HIS A 158 6.56 -5.18 26.70
N GLY A 159 5.38 -4.89 27.26
CA GLY A 159 4.13 -5.53 26.89
C GLY A 159 3.73 -4.98 25.53
N LYS A 160 3.41 -5.87 24.59
CA LYS A 160 2.97 -5.55 23.22
C LYS A 160 2.10 -4.29 23.20
N LEU A 161 2.50 -3.25 22.46
CA LEU A 161 1.52 -2.31 21.94
C LEU A 161 0.58 -3.12 21.03
N GLU A 162 -0.61 -3.45 21.51
CA GLU A 162 -1.57 -4.39 20.89
C GLU A 162 -2.33 -3.82 19.68
N GLY A 163 -1.77 -2.82 18.99
CA GLY A 163 -2.28 -2.32 17.71
C GLY A 163 -1.55 -2.92 16.51
N TYR A 164 -2.13 -2.80 15.32
CA TYR A 164 -1.55 -3.19 14.05
C TYR A 164 -0.59 -2.13 13.48
N SER A 165 -0.89 -0.85 13.68
CA SER A 165 -0.13 0.25 13.04
C SER A 165 1.27 0.40 13.60
N PHE A 166 1.44 0.36 14.94
CA PHE A 166 2.74 0.58 15.57
C PHE A 166 3.78 -0.49 15.22
N PRO A 167 3.50 -1.80 15.31
CA PRO A 167 4.45 -2.84 14.89
C PRO A 167 4.85 -2.70 13.42
N LEU A 168 3.91 -2.32 12.55
CA LEU A 168 4.18 -2.09 11.14
C LEU A 168 5.11 -0.89 10.92
N CYS A 169 4.79 0.28 11.51
CA CYS A 169 5.64 1.47 11.43
C CYS A 169 7.06 1.19 11.93
N LYS A 170 7.16 0.50 13.08
CA LYS A 170 8.45 0.15 13.68
C LYS A 170 9.25 -0.75 12.75
N LYS A 171 8.60 -1.76 12.17
CA LYS A 171 9.25 -2.69 11.24
C LYS A 171 9.78 -1.96 10.01
N ILE A 172 9.01 -1.04 9.42
CA ILE A 172 9.45 -0.24 8.26
C ILE A 172 10.70 0.56 8.60
N VAL A 173 10.68 1.33 9.70
CA VAL A 173 11.82 2.14 10.14
C VAL A 173 13.05 1.29 10.44
N ASP A 174 12.88 0.17 11.15
CA ASP A 174 13.98 -0.76 11.45
C ASP A 174 14.62 -1.31 10.17
N SER A 175 13.81 -1.65 9.16
CA SER A 175 14.30 -2.19 7.88
C SER A 175 15.01 -1.12 7.05
N LEU A 176 14.55 0.14 7.06
CA LEU A 176 15.25 1.28 6.47
C LEU A 176 16.60 1.55 7.17
N ALA A 177 16.63 1.48 8.50
CA ALA A 177 17.84 1.69 9.29
C ALA A 177 18.90 0.61 9.03
N LYS A 178 18.48 -0.65 8.88
CA LYS A 178 19.36 -1.80 8.58
C LYS A 178 19.90 -1.81 7.15
N SER A 179 19.23 -1.15 6.22
CA SER A 179 19.66 -1.08 4.83
C SER A 179 20.90 -0.19 4.65
N ASN A 180 21.76 -0.58 3.71
CA ASN A 180 22.98 0.13 3.33
C ASN A 180 22.72 1.37 2.46
N MET A 181 21.48 1.58 2.01
CA MET A 181 21.08 2.76 1.25
C MET A 181 20.99 4.00 2.14
N LYS A 182 21.00 5.19 1.53
CA LYS A 182 20.80 6.47 2.22
C LYS A 182 19.36 6.93 2.02
N PHE A 183 18.60 7.03 3.12
CA PHE A 183 17.20 7.42 3.10
C PHE A 183 17.02 8.77 3.76
N GLN A 184 16.54 9.76 3.02
CA GLN A 184 16.11 11.03 3.58
C GLN A 184 14.61 11.00 3.84
N ILE A 185 14.23 10.94 5.12
CA ILE A 185 12.82 10.97 5.51
C ILE A 185 12.35 12.43 5.47
N HIS A 186 11.38 12.70 4.61
CA HIS A 186 10.75 14.01 4.48
C HIS A 186 9.41 14.08 5.21
N THR A 187 8.67 12.97 5.23
CA THR A 187 7.34 12.90 5.83
C THR A 187 7.20 11.63 6.64
N LEU A 188 6.82 11.79 7.91
CA LEU A 188 6.42 10.70 8.80
C LEU A 188 5.07 11.08 9.42
N HIS A 189 4.00 10.76 8.70
CA HIS A 189 2.62 11.07 9.06
C HIS A 189 1.86 9.77 9.36
N VAL A 190 2.21 9.18 10.50
CA VAL A 190 1.71 7.87 10.96
C VAL A 190 1.35 7.92 12.44
N LEU A 191 0.61 6.94 12.96
CA LEU A 191 0.30 6.82 14.39
C LEU A 191 -0.33 8.12 14.93
N GLY A 192 0.08 8.60 16.11
CA GLY A 192 -0.41 9.84 16.70
C GLY A 192 -0.40 11.06 15.77
N HIS A 193 0.51 11.13 14.79
CA HIS A 193 0.53 12.20 13.80
C HIS A 193 -0.62 12.13 12.80
N ASN A 194 -1.10 10.93 12.50
CA ASN A 194 -2.24 10.65 11.63
C ASN A 194 -3.49 10.24 12.44
N THR A 195 -3.55 10.54 13.75
CA THR A 195 -4.67 10.16 14.60
C THR A 195 -5.55 11.36 14.90
N ARG A 196 -6.85 11.24 14.63
CA ARG A 196 -7.89 12.07 15.22
C ARG A 196 -8.72 11.25 16.20
N ARG A 197 -9.31 11.92 17.19
CA ARG A 197 -10.23 11.30 18.14
C ARG A 197 -11.58 11.99 18.09
N ASP A 198 -12.64 11.21 18.18
CA ASP A 198 -13.99 11.76 18.34
C ASP A 198 -14.24 12.22 19.79
N THR A 199 -15.46 12.67 20.08
CA THR A 199 -15.87 13.12 21.42
C THR A 199 -15.89 12.02 22.47
N GLU A 200 -15.96 10.75 22.04
CA GLU A 200 -15.96 9.57 22.91
C GLU A 200 -14.55 9.02 23.13
N GLY A 201 -13.55 9.58 22.44
CA GLY A 201 -12.15 9.19 22.54
C GLY A 201 -11.74 8.09 21.55
N ASN A 202 -12.65 7.64 20.69
CA ASN A 202 -12.36 6.63 19.65
C ASN A 202 -11.37 7.22 18.66
N ALA A 203 -10.34 6.44 18.33
CA ALA A 203 -9.29 6.85 17.40
C ALA A 203 -9.65 6.51 15.96
N TYR A 204 -9.29 7.43 15.05
CA TYR A 204 -9.46 7.27 13.61
C TYR A 204 -8.24 7.83 12.87
N PRO A 205 -7.92 7.33 11.68
CA PRO A 205 -6.95 7.98 10.81
C PRO A 205 -7.46 9.37 10.38
N ILE A 206 -6.56 10.32 10.24
CA ILE A 206 -6.81 11.62 9.60
C ILE A 206 -6.89 11.42 8.09
N PHE A 207 -5.84 10.81 7.52
CA PHE A 207 -5.76 10.44 6.12
C PHE A 207 -5.60 8.92 5.97
N THR A 208 -6.33 8.35 5.01
CA THR A 208 -6.26 6.93 4.64
C THR A 208 -5.62 6.70 3.27
N GLY A 209 -5.19 7.77 2.59
CA GLY A 209 -4.60 7.68 1.27
C GLY A 209 -3.81 8.91 0.85
N PHE A 210 -3.00 8.74 -0.19
CA PHE A 210 -2.21 9.80 -0.77
C PHE A 210 -1.86 9.54 -2.23
N LEU A 211 -1.36 10.59 -2.87
CA LEU A 211 -0.71 10.60 -4.17
C LEU A 211 0.72 11.11 -4.02
N ALA A 212 1.65 10.47 -4.73
CA ALA A 212 2.98 10.97 -4.98
C ALA A 212 3.06 11.48 -6.43
N GLU A 213 3.42 12.76 -6.60
CA GLU A 213 3.71 13.34 -7.91
C GLU A 213 5.15 12.98 -8.30
N THR A 214 5.32 12.26 -9.41
CA THR A 214 6.62 11.67 -9.77
C THR A 214 7.66 12.73 -10.16
N ALA A 215 7.19 13.79 -10.82
CA ALA A 215 8.03 14.90 -11.29
C ALA A 215 8.72 15.64 -10.14
N THR A 216 7.98 15.90 -9.06
CA THR A 216 8.45 16.73 -7.94
C THR A 216 8.80 15.93 -6.68
N GLY A 217 8.24 14.74 -6.52
CA GLY A 217 8.26 13.98 -5.26
C GLY A 217 7.24 14.46 -4.23
N SER A 218 6.35 15.40 -4.58
CA SER A 218 5.37 15.96 -3.63
C SER A 218 4.33 14.91 -3.24
N ILE A 219 3.95 14.91 -1.95
CA ILE A 219 2.88 14.07 -1.41
C ILE A 219 1.62 14.90 -1.18
N ILE A 220 0.47 14.38 -1.61
CA ILE A 220 -0.83 15.02 -1.47
C ILE A 220 -1.80 14.01 -0.86
N PRO A 221 -2.44 14.28 0.30
CA PRO A 221 -3.49 13.41 0.84
C PRO A 221 -4.61 13.24 -0.18
N ALA A 222 -5.09 12.00 -0.37
CA ALA A 222 -6.02 11.69 -1.46
C ALA A 222 -6.90 10.47 -1.19
N ASN A 223 -8.08 10.46 -1.83
CA ASN A 223 -8.99 9.30 -1.90
C ASN A 223 -9.29 9.00 -3.35
N PHE A 224 -9.53 7.73 -3.67
CA PHE A 224 -9.80 7.25 -5.02
C PHE A 224 -11.21 6.71 -5.09
N ASP A 225 -11.93 7.03 -6.17
CA ASP A 225 -13.21 6.37 -6.43
C ASP A 225 -13.04 5.06 -7.23
N ALA A 226 -14.15 4.32 -7.39
CA ALA A 226 -14.15 3.07 -8.15
C ALA A 226 -13.67 3.22 -9.61
N THR A 227 -13.72 4.43 -10.20
CA THR A 227 -13.27 4.66 -11.58
C THR A 227 -11.74 4.76 -11.69
N THR A 228 -11.07 5.05 -10.59
CA THR A 228 -9.63 5.32 -10.54
C THR A 228 -8.82 4.23 -9.86
N ARG A 229 -9.48 3.34 -9.10
CA ARG A 229 -8.92 2.08 -8.55
C ARG A 229 -8.82 0.96 -9.60
N CYS A 230 -8.44 1.31 -10.82
CA CYS A 230 -8.37 0.41 -11.98
C CYS A 230 -6.91 0.04 -12.32
N PRO A 231 -6.68 -0.98 -13.16
CA PRO A 231 -7.62 -1.98 -13.70
C PRO A 231 -7.86 -3.15 -12.74
N ASP A 232 -8.82 -4.02 -13.09
CA ASP A 232 -9.04 -5.36 -12.51
C ASP A 232 -9.22 -5.40 -10.99
N GLU A 233 -9.90 -4.37 -10.45
CA GLU A 233 -10.10 -4.13 -9.01
C GLU A 233 -10.39 -5.42 -8.23
N VAL A 234 -11.46 -6.14 -8.61
CA VAL A 234 -11.94 -7.31 -7.85
C VAL A 234 -10.86 -8.40 -7.78
N VAL A 235 -10.20 -8.72 -8.90
CA VAL A 235 -9.15 -9.75 -8.94
C VAL A 235 -7.95 -9.33 -8.12
N ARG A 236 -7.55 -8.05 -8.18
CA ARG A 236 -6.43 -7.52 -7.40
C ARG A 236 -6.70 -7.54 -5.90
N ARG A 237 -7.92 -7.17 -5.47
CA ARG A 237 -8.34 -7.31 -4.07
C ARG A 237 -8.33 -8.77 -3.61
N ILE A 238 -8.83 -9.70 -4.45
CA ILE A 238 -8.75 -11.14 -4.16
C ILE A 238 -7.31 -11.61 -3.96
N ARG A 239 -6.35 -11.12 -4.78
CA ARG A 239 -4.93 -11.46 -4.63
C ARG A 239 -4.39 -11.13 -3.24
N VAL A 240 -4.87 -10.04 -2.60
CA VAL A 240 -4.46 -9.70 -1.23
C VAL A 240 -4.77 -10.86 -0.29
N SER A 241 -6.04 -11.29 -0.23
CA SER A 241 -6.43 -12.43 0.61
C SER A 241 -5.76 -13.74 0.17
N ALA A 242 -5.61 -13.99 -1.14
CA ALA A 242 -5.03 -15.22 -1.69
C ALA A 242 -3.53 -15.35 -1.41
N SER A 243 -2.82 -14.23 -1.35
CA SER A 243 -1.38 -14.20 -1.08
C SER A 243 -0.99 -14.77 0.28
N PHE A 244 -1.90 -14.77 1.27
CA PHE A 244 -1.65 -15.35 2.59
C PHE A 244 -1.57 -16.88 2.56
N GLU A 245 -2.24 -17.51 1.60
CA GLU A 245 -2.31 -18.97 1.47
C GLU A 245 -1.42 -19.50 0.33
N ASP A 246 -1.05 -18.66 -0.62
CA ASP A 246 -0.17 -19.00 -1.74
C ASP A 246 1.32 -18.89 -1.33
N PRO A 247 2.06 -20.01 -1.23
CA PRO A 247 3.46 -19.98 -0.78
C PRO A 247 4.39 -19.18 -1.68
N SER A 248 4.03 -18.96 -2.95
CA SER A 248 4.85 -18.18 -3.90
C SER A 248 4.90 -16.68 -3.54
N TRP A 249 3.95 -16.20 -2.74
CA TRP A 249 3.85 -14.82 -2.28
C TRP A 249 4.29 -14.62 -0.83
N LYS A 250 4.79 -15.66 -0.15
CA LYS A 250 5.16 -15.58 1.27
C LYS A 250 6.17 -14.48 1.54
N GLY A 251 5.76 -13.50 2.36
CA GLY A 251 6.56 -12.34 2.76
C GLY A 251 6.83 -11.33 1.65
N ARG A 252 6.25 -11.48 0.45
CA ARG A 252 6.47 -10.59 -0.69
C ARG A 252 5.32 -9.59 -0.82
N LEU A 253 5.62 -8.43 -1.39
CA LEU A 253 4.60 -7.56 -1.96
C LEU A 253 4.16 -8.09 -3.33
N LEU A 254 2.90 -7.81 -3.65
CA LEU A 254 2.26 -8.18 -4.92
C LEU A 254 2.70 -7.23 -6.03
N GLU A 255 3.43 -7.79 -6.99
CA GLU A 255 3.83 -7.10 -8.21
C GLU A 255 2.58 -6.83 -9.07
N THR A 256 2.43 -5.60 -9.56
CA THR A 256 1.24 -5.17 -10.32
C THR A 256 1.50 -4.31 -11.54
N TYR A 257 2.59 -3.55 -11.58
CA TYR A 257 2.86 -2.60 -12.65
C TYR A 257 4.29 -2.76 -13.14
N ASP A 258 4.43 -2.89 -14.47
CA ASP A 258 5.71 -2.88 -15.17
C ASP A 258 5.90 -1.52 -15.83
N THR A 259 6.83 -0.74 -15.27
CA THR A 259 7.17 0.57 -15.79
C THR A 259 7.93 0.54 -17.11
N GLN A 260 8.58 -0.56 -17.48
CA GLN A 260 9.32 -0.61 -18.75
C GLN A 260 8.36 -0.64 -19.94
N THR A 261 7.18 -1.23 -19.74
CA THR A 261 6.18 -1.42 -20.81
C THR A 261 4.92 -0.57 -20.63
N ASP A 262 4.81 0.21 -19.53
CA ASP A 262 3.59 0.93 -19.11
C ASP A 262 2.36 0.00 -19.08
N GLN A 263 2.50 -1.11 -18.34
CA GLN A 263 1.47 -2.16 -18.25
C GLN A 263 1.18 -2.53 -16.80
N PHE A 264 -0.09 -2.73 -16.51
CA PHE A 264 -0.45 -3.52 -15.35
C PHE A 264 -0.27 -5.00 -15.68
N VAL A 265 0.63 -5.67 -14.97
CA VAL A 265 0.90 -7.10 -15.08
C VAL A 265 0.46 -7.76 -13.79
N ILE A 266 -0.81 -8.15 -13.75
CA ILE A 266 -1.41 -8.76 -12.55
C ILE A 266 -0.95 -10.22 -12.49
N ALA A 267 0.07 -10.47 -11.68
CA ALA A 267 0.68 -11.78 -11.55
C ALA A 267 -0.29 -12.81 -10.93
N PRO A 268 -0.24 -14.09 -11.33
CA PRO A 268 -1.13 -15.11 -10.80
C PRO A 268 -1.01 -15.27 -9.29
N CYS A 269 -2.16 -15.47 -8.65
CA CYS A 269 -2.24 -15.96 -7.29
C CYS A 269 -3.21 -17.14 -7.28
N THR A 270 -2.89 -18.19 -6.52
CA THR A 270 -3.71 -19.40 -6.46
C THR A 270 -4.63 -19.38 -5.25
N TRP A 271 -5.85 -19.90 -5.42
CA TRP A 271 -6.78 -20.21 -4.34
C TRP A 271 -7.43 -21.56 -4.59
N ASP A 272 -7.94 -22.21 -3.55
CA ASP A 272 -8.62 -23.49 -3.67
C ASP A 272 -10.10 -23.40 -3.22
N MET A 273 -10.80 -24.54 -3.23
CA MET A 273 -12.21 -24.62 -2.83
C MET A 273 -12.47 -24.14 -1.39
N ARG A 274 -11.46 -24.12 -0.51
CA ARG A 274 -11.60 -23.59 0.85
C ARG A 274 -11.95 -22.10 0.80
N LYS A 275 -11.36 -21.34 -0.12
CA LYS A 275 -11.66 -19.91 -0.29
C LYS A 275 -13.11 -19.67 -0.68
N MET A 276 -13.63 -20.48 -1.58
CA MET A 276 -15.04 -20.43 -1.97
C MET A 276 -15.95 -20.75 -0.77
N HIS A 277 -15.63 -21.76 0.05
CA HIS A 277 -16.41 -22.06 1.25
C HIS A 277 -16.37 -20.91 2.28
N ILE A 278 -15.20 -20.29 2.48
CA ILE A 278 -15.07 -19.11 3.35
C ILE A 278 -15.92 -17.96 2.81
N ALA A 279 -15.86 -17.69 1.50
CA ALA A 279 -16.67 -16.67 0.84
C ALA A 279 -18.18 -16.90 1.05
N LEU A 280 -18.68 -18.14 0.88
CA LEU A 280 -20.08 -18.50 1.14
C LEU A 280 -20.48 -18.26 2.59
N MET A 281 -19.61 -18.61 3.56
CA MET A 281 -19.92 -18.38 4.96
C MET A 281 -19.99 -16.89 5.29
N LEU A 282 -18.98 -16.13 4.87
CA LEU A 282 -18.89 -14.69 5.14
C LEU A 282 -20.01 -13.90 4.45
N GLN A 283 -20.46 -14.33 3.27
CA GLN A 283 -21.52 -13.65 2.53
C GLN A 283 -22.88 -13.68 3.26
N ASN A 284 -23.11 -14.67 4.12
CA ASN A 284 -24.34 -14.78 4.93
C ASN A 284 -24.34 -13.92 6.19
N LEU A 285 -23.21 -13.26 6.51
CA LEU A 285 -23.10 -12.38 7.67
C LEU A 285 -23.76 -11.01 7.39
N SER A 286 -24.24 -10.38 8.45
CA SER A 286 -24.65 -8.97 8.42
C SER A 286 -23.46 -8.04 8.21
N ASP A 287 -23.70 -6.81 7.78
CA ASP A 287 -22.64 -5.84 7.52
C ASP A 287 -21.79 -5.54 8.76
N GLN A 288 -22.42 -5.52 9.94
CA GLN A 288 -21.72 -5.34 11.22
C GLN A 288 -20.81 -6.54 11.54
N GLU A 289 -21.29 -7.77 11.32
CA GLU A 289 -20.48 -8.97 11.53
C GLU A 289 -19.31 -9.04 10.54
N ILE A 290 -19.50 -8.60 9.30
CA ILE A 290 -18.44 -8.49 8.29
C ILE A 290 -17.37 -7.51 8.75
N LEU A 291 -17.74 -6.31 9.18
CA LEU A 291 -16.79 -5.33 9.71
C LEU A 291 -15.97 -5.92 10.86
N LEU A 292 -16.64 -6.49 11.87
CA LEU A 292 -15.99 -7.05 13.05
C LEU A 292 -15.09 -8.26 12.75
N THR A 293 -15.41 -9.03 11.71
CA THR A 293 -14.69 -10.27 11.36
C THR A 293 -13.56 -10.02 10.35
N CYS A 294 -13.72 -9.05 9.46
CA CYS A 294 -12.85 -8.89 8.29
C CYS A 294 -12.01 -7.61 8.30
N SER A 295 -12.26 -6.66 9.20
CA SER A 295 -11.45 -5.44 9.33
C SER A 295 -10.51 -5.50 10.53
N THR A 296 -9.32 -4.89 10.40
CA THR A 296 -8.39 -4.63 11.52
C THR A 296 -8.81 -3.43 12.37
N SER A 297 -9.70 -2.57 11.85
CA SER A 297 -10.22 -1.38 12.52
C SER A 297 -11.70 -1.14 12.16
N PRO A 298 -12.64 -1.95 12.67
CA PRO A 298 -14.04 -1.99 12.20
C PRO A 298 -14.77 -0.65 12.23
N SER A 299 -14.43 0.25 13.16
CA SER A 299 -15.03 1.58 13.26
C SER A 299 -14.46 2.60 12.26
N ALA A 300 -13.26 2.37 11.73
CA ALA A 300 -12.51 3.31 10.91
C ALA A 300 -12.59 3.02 9.40
N GLU A 301 -13.26 1.93 9.00
CA GLU A 301 -13.40 1.56 7.58
C GLU A 301 -14.26 2.55 6.78
N ALA A 302 -13.97 2.62 5.49
CA ALA A 302 -14.76 3.41 4.55
C ALA A 302 -16.18 2.82 4.35
N PRO A 303 -17.19 3.64 3.99
CA PRO A 303 -18.56 3.17 3.82
C PRO A 303 -18.74 2.05 2.78
N ASP A 304 -17.85 1.96 1.78
CA ASP A 304 -17.87 0.95 0.73
C ASP A 304 -17.13 -0.35 1.10
N PHE A 305 -16.52 -0.45 2.29
CA PHE A 305 -15.74 -1.63 2.71
C PHE A 305 -16.53 -2.94 2.57
N VAL A 306 -17.74 -3.00 3.13
CA VAL A 306 -18.56 -4.22 3.13
C VAL A 306 -18.99 -4.60 1.72
N ASP A 307 -19.40 -3.63 0.91
CA ASP A 307 -19.75 -3.85 -0.50
C ASP A 307 -18.55 -4.38 -1.28
N ASN A 308 -17.35 -3.85 -1.04
CA ASN A 308 -16.10 -4.31 -1.66
C ASN A 308 -15.76 -5.75 -1.25
N GLN A 309 -16.02 -6.14 0.00
CA GLN A 309 -15.85 -7.53 0.46
C GLN A 309 -16.83 -8.48 -0.23
N ARG A 310 -18.13 -8.10 -0.29
CA ARG A 310 -19.15 -8.92 -0.96
C ARG A 310 -18.84 -9.15 -2.44
N ARG A 311 -18.39 -8.12 -3.17
CA ARG A 311 -17.97 -8.25 -4.59
C ARG A 311 -16.83 -9.26 -4.79
N GLN A 312 -15.87 -9.32 -3.86
CA GLN A 312 -14.78 -10.30 -3.91
C GLN A 312 -15.30 -11.73 -3.68
N TRP A 313 -16.20 -11.90 -2.72
CA TRP A 313 -16.79 -13.20 -2.42
C TRP A 313 -17.69 -13.70 -3.54
N ASP A 314 -18.52 -12.83 -4.13
CA ASP A 314 -19.31 -13.14 -5.32
C ASP A 314 -18.45 -13.69 -6.44
N TYR A 315 -17.30 -13.06 -6.69
CA TYR A 315 -16.36 -13.50 -7.71
C TYR A 315 -15.74 -14.87 -7.36
N LEU A 316 -15.30 -15.08 -6.11
CA LEU A 316 -14.74 -16.36 -5.67
C LEU A 316 -15.76 -17.51 -5.71
N ILE A 317 -17.04 -17.21 -5.50
CA ILE A 317 -18.14 -18.18 -5.59
C ILE A 317 -18.42 -18.54 -7.06
N GLN A 318 -18.38 -17.56 -7.96
CA GLN A 318 -18.59 -17.77 -9.39
C GLN A 318 -17.38 -18.41 -10.08
N HIS A 319 -16.16 -18.15 -9.59
CA HIS A 319 -14.89 -18.61 -10.14
C HIS A 319 -14.02 -19.30 -9.07
N PRO A 320 -14.45 -20.48 -8.55
CA PRO A 320 -13.75 -21.15 -7.46
C PRO A 320 -12.40 -21.73 -7.88
N ASP A 321 -12.22 -22.05 -9.16
CA ASP A 321 -10.91 -22.42 -9.72
C ASP A 321 -10.15 -21.19 -10.19
N TRP A 322 -9.04 -20.88 -9.50
CA TRP A 322 -8.13 -19.77 -9.86
C TRP A 322 -7.62 -19.85 -11.30
N SER A 323 -7.58 -21.06 -11.89
CA SER A 323 -7.11 -21.28 -13.25
C SER A 323 -8.03 -20.64 -14.30
N GLU A 324 -9.31 -20.39 -13.99
CA GLU A 324 -10.22 -19.60 -14.83
C GLU A 324 -9.80 -18.11 -14.87
N THR A 325 -9.32 -17.60 -13.75
CA THR A 325 -8.88 -16.20 -13.62
C THR A 325 -7.49 -16.00 -14.22
N PHE A 326 -6.59 -16.97 -14.01
CA PHE A 326 -5.21 -17.00 -14.53
C PHE A 326 -4.94 -18.27 -15.37
N PRO A 327 -5.47 -18.37 -16.60
CA PRO A 327 -5.29 -19.53 -17.45
C PRO A 327 -3.81 -19.83 -17.69
N PHE A 328 -3.44 -21.11 -17.54
CA PHE A 328 -2.05 -21.58 -17.68
C PHE A 328 -1.05 -20.85 -16.77
N LYS A 329 -1.51 -20.30 -15.63
CA LYS A 329 -0.71 -19.50 -14.71
C LYS A 329 -0.06 -18.29 -15.41
N LYS A 330 -0.73 -17.72 -16.40
CA LYS A 330 -0.30 -16.49 -17.08
C LYS A 330 -0.85 -15.26 -16.36
N PRO A 331 -0.10 -14.15 -16.31
CA PRO A 331 -0.58 -12.91 -15.73
C PRO A 331 -1.72 -12.31 -16.57
N ARG A 332 -2.54 -11.47 -15.94
CA ARG A 332 -3.52 -10.64 -16.64
C ARG A 332 -2.86 -9.31 -16.96
N ILE A 333 -2.68 -9.04 -18.25
CA ILE A 333 -1.96 -7.87 -18.74
C ILE A 333 -2.96 -6.81 -19.17
N PHE A 334 -2.76 -5.57 -18.73
CA PHE A 334 -3.55 -4.41 -19.13
C PHE A 334 -2.62 -3.34 -19.67
N GLN A 335 -3.01 -2.77 -20.82
CA GLN A 335 -2.25 -1.75 -21.52
C GLN A 335 -3.00 -0.43 -21.43
N ARG A 336 -2.24 0.65 -21.31
CA ARG A 336 -2.79 2.00 -21.35
C ARG A 336 -3.20 2.34 -22.77
N THR A 337 -4.39 2.88 -22.95
CA THR A 337 -4.90 3.39 -24.23
C THR A 337 -4.51 4.86 -24.43
N GLU A 338 -4.76 5.39 -25.63
CA GLU A 338 -4.54 6.81 -25.94
C GLU A 338 -5.38 7.76 -25.06
N ASP A 339 -6.59 7.33 -24.67
CA ASP A 339 -7.45 8.05 -23.72
C ASP A 339 -7.05 7.83 -22.25
N LYS A 340 -5.90 7.18 -22.01
CA LYS A 340 -5.28 6.93 -20.71
C LYS A 340 -6.06 5.98 -19.80
N SER A 341 -7.09 5.33 -20.33
CA SER A 341 -7.76 4.21 -19.67
C SER A 341 -6.96 2.91 -19.79
N TRP A 342 -7.42 1.85 -19.13
CA TRP A 342 -6.76 0.55 -19.12
C TRP A 342 -7.62 -0.51 -19.83
N VAL A 343 -7.03 -1.20 -20.80
CA VAL A 343 -7.70 -2.29 -21.52
C VAL A 343 -6.96 -3.60 -21.35
N ARG A 344 -7.72 -4.70 -21.15
CA ARG A 344 -7.15 -6.04 -20.98
C ARG A 344 -6.59 -6.54 -22.32
N HIS A 345 -5.31 -6.90 -22.33
CA HIS A 345 -4.68 -7.55 -23.47
C HIS A 345 -5.15 -9.01 -23.54
N GLN A 346 -5.98 -9.35 -24.53
CA GLN A 346 -6.32 -10.73 -24.82
C GLN A 346 -5.27 -11.32 -25.77
N ALA A 347 -4.41 -12.20 -25.25
CA ALA A 347 -3.56 -13.00 -26.12
C ALA A 347 -4.47 -13.87 -27.00
N LYS A 348 -4.45 -13.66 -28.33
CA LYS A 348 -5.17 -14.49 -29.28
C LYS A 348 -4.76 -15.95 -29.03
N SER A 349 -5.70 -16.80 -28.64
CA SER A 349 -5.47 -18.24 -28.66
C SER A 349 -5.25 -18.63 -30.13
N SER A 350 -4.05 -19.05 -30.48
CA SER A 350 -3.84 -19.73 -31.75
C SER A 350 -4.58 -21.06 -31.68
N SER A 351 -5.79 -21.10 -32.24
CA SER A 351 -6.47 -22.35 -32.53
C SER A 351 -5.65 -23.09 -33.58
N SER A 352 -4.74 -23.95 -33.13
CA SER A 352 -4.13 -24.97 -33.97
C SER A 352 -5.20 -25.99 -34.34
N SER A 353 -5.95 -25.72 -35.42
CA SER A 353 -6.71 -26.74 -36.12
C SER A 353 -5.72 -27.71 -36.75
N TYR A 354 -5.50 -28.85 -36.13
CA TYR A 354 -4.88 -29.97 -36.82
C TYR A 354 -5.85 -30.45 -37.91
N PRO A 355 -5.46 -30.46 -39.19
CA PRO A 355 -6.25 -31.13 -40.20
C PRO A 355 -6.15 -32.64 -39.96
N TYR A 356 -7.29 -33.29 -39.80
CA TYR A 356 -7.37 -34.74 -39.96
C TYR A 356 -6.89 -35.07 -41.39
N ALA A 357 -5.90 -35.95 -41.48
CA ALA A 357 -5.55 -36.61 -42.73
C ALA A 357 -6.36 -37.91 -42.82
N ASP A 358 -7.02 -38.09 -43.96
CA ASP A 358 -7.74 -39.30 -44.38
C ASP A 358 -6.82 -40.53 -44.48
#